data_AF-A0A920D8R0-F1
#
_entry.id   AF-A0A920D8R0-F1
#
_cell.length_a   1.000
_cell.length_b   1.000
_cell.length_c   1.000
_cell.angle_alpha   90.00
_cell.angle_beta   90.00
_cell.angle_gamma   90.00
#
_symmetry.space_group_name_H-M   'P 1'
#
loop_
_entity.id
_entity.type
_entity.pdbx_description
1 polymer ?
#
loop_
_entity_poly.entity_id
_entity_poly.type
_entity_poly.pdbx_seq_one_letter_code
_entity_poly.pdbx_strand_id
1 'polypeptide(L)' 'MASRLFNYFLMCWINDTVSEQQLETAVAKNYITEQEKRDIIATPK' A
#
# COMPACT_ATOMS: atom_id res chain seq x y z
N MET A 1 -3.57 12.45 7.82
CA MET A 1 -3.25 11.36 8.76
C MET A 1 -2.78 10.19 7.93
N ALA A 2 -1.52 9.80 8.04
CA ALA A 2 -1.04 8.58 7.39
C ALA A 2 -1.53 7.36 8.18
N SER A 3 -2.08 6.38 7.49
CA SER A 3 -2.46 5.09 8.04
C SER A 3 -1.24 4.43 8.66
N ARG A 4 -1.42 3.80 9.82
CA ARG A 4 -0.31 3.16 10.56
C ARG A 4 0.43 2.11 9.73
N LEU A 5 -0.25 1.51 8.77
CA LEU A 5 0.28 0.45 7.91
C LEU A 5 0.80 0.95 6.55
N PHE A 6 0.70 2.25 6.25
CA PHE A 6 1.18 2.81 4.98
C PHE A 6 2.66 2.49 4.73
N ASN A 7 3.53 2.84 5.69
CA ASN A 7 4.97 2.59 5.56
C ASN A 7 5.30 1.10 5.46
N TYR A 8 4.50 0.23 6.11
CA TYR A 8 4.67 -1.21 6.02
C TYR A 8 4.37 -1.71 4.60
N PHE A 9 3.24 -1.32 4.03
CA PHE A 9 2.88 -1.69 2.66
C PHE A 9 3.81 -1.08 1.61
N LEU A 10 4.29 0.15 1.83
CA LEU A 10 5.27 0.79 0.97
C LEU A 10 6.61 0.03 0.97
N MET A 11 7.11 -0.36 2.14
CA MET A 11 8.32 -1.17 2.26
C MET A 11 8.14 -2.55 1.62
N CYS A 12 6.97 -3.17 1.79
CA CYS A 12 6.63 -4.43 1.13
C CYS A 12 6.51 -4.33 -0.39
N TRP A 13 6.05 -3.19 -0.91
CA TRP A 13 5.96 -2.92 -2.35
C TRP A 13 7.35 -2.76 -2.98
N ILE A 14 8.25 -2.01 -2.32
CA ILE A 14 9.65 -1.85 -2.75
C ILE A 14 10.39 -3.21 -2.72
N ASN A 15 10.10 -4.06 -1.74
CA ASN A 15 10.69 -5.40 -1.66
C ASN A 15 10.03 -6.44 -2.60
N ASP A 16 9.12 -6.02 -3.49
CA ASP A 16 8.34 -6.88 -4.40
C ASP A 16 7.59 -8.04 -3.68
N THR A 17 7.24 -7.83 -2.41
CA THR A 17 6.52 -8.83 -1.58
C THR A 17 5.01 -8.68 -1.65
N VAL A 18 4.52 -7.50 -2.07
CA VAL A 18 3.09 -7.17 -2.13
C VAL A 18 2.71 -6.79 -3.55
N SER A 19 1.66 -7.41 -4.07
CA SER A 19 1.08 -7.12 -5.38
C SER A 19 -0.06 -6.11 -5.29
N GLU A 20 -0.45 -5.53 -6.42
CA GLU A 20 -1.56 -4.56 -6.50
C GLU A 20 -2.88 -5.07 -5.91
N GLN A 21 -3.18 -6.36 -6.11
CA GLN A 21 -4.34 -7.05 -5.53
C GLN A 21 -4.30 -7.08 -3.99
N GLN A 22 -3.12 -7.19 -3.40
CA GLN A 22 -2.97 -7.16 -1.94
C GLN A 22 -3.12 -5.75 -1.40
N LEU A 23 -2.65 -4.73 -2.11
CA LEU A 23 -2.94 -3.32 -1.78
C LEU A 23 -4.43 -3.02 -1.87
N GLU A 24 -5.12 -3.54 -2.88
CA GLU A 24 -6.56 -3.39 -3.02
C GLU A 24 -7.33 -4.06 -1.87
N THR A 25 -6.89 -5.26 -1.45
CA THR A 25 -7.43 -5.93 -0.26
C THR A 25 -7.16 -5.12 1.01
N ALA A 26 -5.99 -4.49 1.11
CA ALA A 26 -5.64 -3.64 2.24
C ALA A 26 -6.50 -2.36 2.31
N VAL A 27 -6.83 -1.78 1.15
CA VAL A 27 -7.82 -0.69 1.05
C VAL A 27 -9.21 -1.16 1.46
N ALA A 28 -9.67 -2.30 0.93
CA ALA A 28 -10.98 -2.86 1.26
C ALA A 28 -11.14 -3.16 2.76
N LYS A 29 -10.04 -3.52 3.44
CA LYS A 29 -9.99 -3.75 4.88
C LYS A 29 -9.75 -2.49 5.72
N ASN A 30 -9.72 -1.30 5.10
CA ASN A 30 -9.39 -0.03 5.76
C ASN A 30 -8.02 -0.01 6.48
N TYR A 31 -7.05 -0.81 6.02
CA TYR A 31 -5.68 -0.76 6.53
C TYR A 31 -4.88 0.42 5.97
N ILE A 32 -5.19 0.80 4.73
CA ILE A 32 -4.68 1.97 4.02
C ILE A 32 -5.83 2.61 3.25
N THR A 33 -5.69 3.88 2.89
CA THR A 33 -6.67 4.60 2.08
C THR A 33 -6.42 4.38 0.59
N GLU A 34 -7.41 4.67 -0.27
CA GLU A 34 -7.22 4.65 -1.73
C GLU A 34 -6.11 5.61 -2.18
N GLN A 35 -5.96 6.73 -1.48
CA GLN A 35 -4.95 7.74 -1.78
C GLN A 35 -3.55 7.19 -1.51
N GLU A 36 -3.38 6.54 -0.37
CA GLU A 36 -2.15 5.85 0.00
C GLU A 36 -1.82 4.67 -0.92
N LYS A 37 -2.82 3.91 -1.39
CA LYS A 37 -2.61 2.90 -2.42
C LYS A 37 -2.03 3.53 -3.69
N ARG A 38 -2.56 4.68 -4.13
CA ARG A 38 -2.03 5.39 -5.31
C ARG A 38 -0.61 5.86 -5.10
N ASP A 39 -0.27 6.38 -3.92
CA ASP A 39 1.09 6.81 -3.61
C ASP A 39 2.07 5.63 -3.61
N ILE A 40 1.66 4.47 -3.07
CA ILE A 40 2.47 3.24 -3.11
C ILE A 40 2.67 2.76 -4.55
N ILE A 41 1.62 2.70 -5.37
CA ILE A 41 1.70 2.26 -6.77
C ILE A 41 2.52 3.24 -7.62
N ALA A 42 2.44 4.54 -7.33
CA ALA A 42 3.24 5.57 -7.97
C ALA A 42 4.73 5.49 -7.61
N THR A 43 5.06 4.79 -6.53
CA THR A 43 6.45 4.52 -6.15
C THR A 43 6.98 3.36 -7.00
N PRO A 44 8.01 3.56 -7.83
CA PRO A 44 8.60 2.48 -8.61
C PRO A 44 9.22 1.44 -7.69
N LYS A 45 9.02 0.16 -8.03
CA LYS A 45 9.56 -1.01 -7.32
C LYS A 45 11.04 -1.18 -7.62
#